data_AF-A0A7C7N2Z2-F1
#
_entry.id   AF-A0A7C7N2Z2-F1
#
_cell.length_a   1.000
_cell.length_b   1.000
_cell.length_c   1.000
_cell.angle_alpha   90.00
_cell.angle_beta   90.00
_cell.angle_gamma   90.00
#
_symmetry.space_group_name_H-M   'P 1'
#
loop_
_entity.id
_entity.type
_entity.pdbx_description
1 polymer ?
#
loop_
_entity_poly.entity_id
_entity_poly.type
_entity_poly.pdbx_seq_one_letter_code
_entity_poly.pdbx_strand_id
1 'polypeptide(L)'
;MILSHRYKLAFFCPVGNCGTSSIQKTLLPYHDDPFIKNKYEPNFRHFLNDSSPFGLPSDYEGFVAKIEEQPQGLIVSKHISPYHFRQQASQLKFFNAQEVDSYVSVAVTRNPWDWVLAVFLKNCTTKECLYNEVLQICRDPKCIKYSPSAEEVGRHRRQFFATENNFTEENVRKTLNYLHKAYKANAVEFPSWDSAREGFSQGISYKDADHYSLISHFIKFENLNESFNQVLERVGIPPIPLSHDQNNKNQSQKKYSKHYTEGARKLVEEAYAADCEEFNYSF
;
A
#
# COMPACT_ATOMS: atom_id res chain seq x y z
N MET A 1 9.23 3.32 -1.82
CA MET A 1 9.84 3.47 -0.48
C MET A 1 10.32 4.92 -0.33
N ILE A 2 10.37 5.46 0.89
CA ILE A 2 11.10 6.71 1.20
C ILE A 2 12.28 6.37 2.10
N LEU A 3 13.46 6.90 1.80
CA LEU A 3 14.65 6.78 2.64
C LEU A 3 15.17 8.19 2.97
N SER A 4 15.55 8.43 4.22
CA SER A 4 16.33 9.61 4.61
C SER A 4 17.56 9.16 5.39
N HIS A 5 18.74 9.48 4.85
CA HIS A 5 20.01 9.17 5.49
C HIS A 5 20.28 10.11 6.67
N ARG A 6 19.85 11.38 6.57
CA ARG A 6 19.99 12.36 7.64
C ARG A 6 19.27 11.97 8.91
N TYR A 7 18.03 11.51 8.77
CA TYR A 7 17.17 11.13 9.89
C TYR A 7 17.21 9.62 10.19
N LYS A 8 18.00 8.84 9.43
CA LYS A 8 18.04 7.38 9.50
C LYS A 8 16.62 6.78 9.52
N LEU A 9 15.80 7.16 8.53
CA LEU A 9 14.39 6.76 8.41
C LEU A 9 14.16 5.99 7.11
N ALA A 10 13.52 4.82 7.19
CA ALA A 10 13.13 4.03 6.04
C ALA A 10 11.62 3.74 6.07
N PHE A 11 10.85 4.34 5.17
CA PHE A 11 9.41 4.09 5.06
C PHE A 11 9.10 3.15 3.88
N PHE A 12 8.66 1.94 4.23
CA PHE A 12 8.23 0.91 3.30
C PHE A 12 6.75 1.09 2.98
N CYS A 13 6.48 1.49 1.74
CA CYS A 13 5.11 1.73 1.26
C CYS A 13 4.38 0.39 1.11
N PRO A 14 3.33 0.12 1.89
CA PRO A 14 2.56 -1.11 1.71
C PRO A 14 1.80 -1.09 0.38
N VAL A 15 1.53 -2.27 -0.18
CA VAL A 15 0.78 -2.41 -1.44
C VAL A 15 -0.65 -1.93 -1.22
N GLY A 16 -0.99 -0.82 -1.88
CA GLY A 16 -2.31 -0.20 -1.87
C GLY A 16 -2.56 0.77 -0.72
N ASN A 17 -2.28 2.06 -0.96
CA ASN A 17 -2.90 3.26 -0.36
C ASN A 17 -3.32 3.24 1.15
N CYS A 18 -2.58 2.57 2.04
CA CYS A 18 -2.79 2.63 3.49
C CYS A 18 -2.17 3.91 4.08
N GLY A 19 -2.71 5.09 3.71
CA GLY A 19 -2.18 6.37 4.19
C GLY A 19 -0.80 6.77 3.62
N THR A 20 -0.22 5.92 2.77
CA THR A 20 1.08 6.10 2.12
C THR A 20 1.25 7.49 1.52
N SER A 21 0.29 7.97 0.74
CA SER A 21 0.39 9.29 0.09
C SER A 21 0.45 10.45 1.10
N SER A 22 -0.21 10.33 2.25
CA SER A 22 -0.16 11.36 3.31
C SER A 22 1.22 11.39 3.95
N ILE A 23 1.74 10.23 4.36
CA ILE A 23 3.08 10.10 4.93
C ILE A 23 4.13 10.60 3.94
N GLN A 24 4.03 10.20 2.66
CA GLN A 24 4.97 10.62 1.62
C GLN A 24 5.01 12.13 1.46
N LYS A 25 3.84 12.80 1.41
CA LYS A 25 3.76 14.26 1.32
C LYS A 25 4.36 14.94 2.56
N THR A 26 4.19 14.36 3.74
CA THR A 26 4.71 14.95 4.99
C THR A 26 6.21 14.76 5.15
N LEU A 27 6.77 13.61 4.74
CA LEU A 27 8.21 13.37 4.79
C LEU A 27 8.99 14.10 3.69
N LEU A 28 8.30 14.57 2.66
CA LEU A 28 8.90 15.22 1.51
C LEU A 28 9.89 16.36 1.85
N PRO A 29 9.57 17.31 2.75
CA PRO A 29 10.50 18.41 3.06
C PRO A 29 11.78 17.95 3.77
N TYR A 30 11.74 16.76 4.38
CA TYR A 30 12.83 16.11 5.10
C TYR A 30 13.66 15.19 4.21
N HIS A 31 13.33 15.15 2.92
CA HIS A 31 14.10 14.44 1.93
C HIS A 31 15.44 15.13 1.67
N ASP A 32 16.46 14.31 1.43
CA ASP A 32 17.84 14.73 1.31
C ASP A 32 18.26 15.03 -0.16
N ASP A 33 17.39 14.79 -1.15
CA ASP A 33 17.63 15.13 -2.56
C ASP A 33 17.17 16.56 -2.91
N PRO A 34 18.10 17.44 -3.34
CA PRO A 34 17.78 18.80 -3.78
C PRO A 34 16.95 18.88 -5.07
N PHE A 35 16.93 17.87 -5.94
CA PHE A 35 16.11 17.84 -7.16
C PHE A 35 14.61 17.79 -6.87
N ILE A 36 14.23 17.22 -5.72
CA ILE A 36 12.83 17.04 -5.36
C ILE A 36 12.21 18.31 -4.80
N LYS A 37 13.00 19.17 -4.13
CA LYS A 37 12.53 20.48 -3.66
C LYS A 37 12.04 21.38 -4.80
N ASN A 38 12.56 21.20 -6.01
CA ASN A 38 12.20 22.02 -7.18
C ASN A 38 11.13 21.38 -8.09
N LYS A 39 10.70 20.13 -7.86
CA LYS A 39 9.93 19.35 -8.85
C LYS A 39 8.58 18.80 -8.37
N TYR A 40 7.99 19.43 -7.37
CA TYR A 40 6.56 19.26 -7.04
C TYR A 40 5.64 20.09 -7.94
N GLU A 41 6.01 20.22 -9.22
CA GLU A 41 5.06 20.51 -10.29
C GLU A 41 4.22 19.25 -10.60
N PRO A 42 3.00 19.40 -11.19
CA PRO A 42 1.94 18.38 -11.22
C PRO A 42 2.26 17.07 -11.96
N ASN A 43 3.47 16.90 -12.50
CA ASN A 43 3.86 15.84 -13.44
C ASN A 43 4.74 14.74 -12.83
N PHE A 44 4.73 14.54 -11.51
CA PHE A 44 5.43 13.44 -10.82
C PHE A 44 5.00 12.02 -11.28
N ARG A 45 4.03 11.90 -12.19
CA ARG A 45 3.62 10.65 -12.83
C ARG A 45 4.69 10.03 -13.75
N HIS A 46 5.72 10.75 -14.18
CA HIS A 46 6.64 10.23 -15.21
C HIS A 46 7.77 9.31 -14.70
N PHE A 47 8.14 9.34 -13.42
CA PHE A 47 9.03 8.33 -12.83
C PHE A 47 8.30 7.07 -12.33
N LEU A 48 6.97 7.09 -12.34
CA LEU A 48 6.11 5.99 -11.92
C LEU A 48 5.68 5.08 -13.08
N ASN A 49 5.96 5.49 -14.33
CA ASN A 49 5.56 4.79 -15.56
C ASN A 49 6.73 4.10 -16.28
N ASP A 50 7.91 3.97 -15.66
CA ASP A 50 8.97 3.15 -16.26
C ASP A 50 8.52 1.67 -16.24
N SER A 51 8.42 1.09 -17.44
CA SER A 51 7.92 -0.25 -17.73
C SER A 51 8.86 -1.37 -17.28
N SER A 52 9.97 -1.04 -16.62
CA SER A 52 10.84 -2.01 -15.95
C SER A 52 10.05 -2.86 -14.94
N PRO A 53 9.97 -4.20 -15.10
CA PRO A 53 9.21 -5.08 -14.22
C PRO A 53 9.74 -5.10 -12.78
N PHE A 54 10.98 -4.63 -12.56
CA PHE A 54 11.70 -4.69 -11.29
C PHE A 54 11.57 -3.42 -10.44
N GLY A 55 10.96 -2.36 -10.97
CA GLY A 55 10.87 -1.08 -10.26
C GLY A 55 12.18 -0.35 -9.97
N LEU A 56 13.28 -0.93 -10.42
CA LEU A 56 14.50 -0.22 -10.74
C LEU A 56 14.26 0.57 -12.04
N PRO A 57 14.88 1.74 -12.21
CA PRO A 57 15.05 2.31 -13.53
C PRO A 57 15.56 1.21 -14.47
N SER A 58 15.14 1.22 -15.73
CA SER A 58 15.70 0.32 -16.76
C SER A 58 17.25 0.31 -16.79
N ASP A 59 17.86 1.34 -16.22
CA ASP A 59 19.28 1.51 -15.97
C ASP A 59 19.64 1.35 -14.48
N TYR A 60 19.82 0.09 -14.03
CA TYR A 60 20.29 -0.22 -12.66
C TYR A 60 21.69 0.34 -12.39
N GLU A 61 22.58 0.31 -13.38
CA GLU A 61 23.94 0.85 -13.24
C GLU A 61 23.90 2.38 -13.06
N GLY A 62 23.07 3.10 -13.82
CA GLY A 62 22.86 4.54 -13.64
C GLY A 62 22.12 4.89 -12.34
N PHE A 63 21.29 3.99 -11.80
CA PHE A 63 20.72 4.13 -10.47
C PHE A 63 21.81 4.01 -9.39
N VAL A 64 22.64 2.96 -9.44
CA VAL A 64 23.76 2.76 -8.51
C VAL A 64 24.76 3.92 -8.63
N ALA A 65 25.12 4.34 -9.83
CA ALA A 65 26.01 5.49 -10.06
C ALA A 65 25.45 6.78 -9.45
N LYS A 66 24.14 7.02 -9.53
CA LYS A 66 23.50 8.18 -8.87
C LYS A 66 23.53 8.10 -7.35
N ILE A 67 23.40 6.91 -6.77
CA ILE A 67 23.57 6.70 -5.32
C ILE A 67 25.02 6.97 -4.91
N GLU A 68 25.98 6.51 -5.72
CA GLU A 68 27.40 6.75 -5.48
C GLU A 68 27.77 8.22 -5.63
N GLU A 69 27.18 8.95 -6.57
CA GLU A 69 27.37 10.39 -6.78
C GLU A 69 26.67 11.27 -5.72
N GLN A 70 25.51 10.84 -5.22
CA GLN A 70 24.71 11.57 -4.23
C GLN A 70 24.17 10.62 -3.15
N PRO A 71 25.00 10.20 -2.18
CA PRO A 71 24.62 9.22 -1.14
C PRO A 71 23.56 9.72 -0.15
N GLN A 72 23.01 10.92 -0.36
CA GLN A 72 22.12 11.59 0.57
C GLN A 72 20.66 11.23 0.30
N GLY A 73 20.21 10.95 -0.94
CA GLY A 73 18.78 10.84 -1.26
C GLY A 73 18.42 9.64 -2.14
N LEU A 74 17.78 8.63 -1.56
CA LEU A 74 17.27 7.47 -2.29
C LEU A 74 15.73 7.47 -2.33
N ILE A 75 15.17 7.55 -3.55
CA ILE A 75 13.80 7.13 -3.82
C ILE A 75 13.83 5.86 -4.66
N VAL A 76 13.28 4.76 -4.11
CA VAL A 76 12.90 3.59 -4.90
C VAL A 76 11.41 3.71 -5.20
N SER A 77 11.08 3.94 -6.49
CA SER A 77 9.74 4.37 -6.91
C SER A 77 8.70 3.24 -6.99
N LYS A 78 9.07 1.98 -6.74
CA LYS A 78 8.12 0.86 -6.63
C LYS A 78 8.13 0.23 -5.23
N HIS A 79 7.10 -0.57 -4.97
CA HIS A 79 7.01 -1.38 -3.76
C HIS A 79 8.21 -2.33 -3.74
N ILE A 80 9.18 -2.03 -2.87
CA ILE A 80 10.27 -2.94 -2.54
C ILE A 80 10.02 -3.44 -1.13
N SER A 81 10.15 -4.74 -0.93
CA SER A 81 10.02 -5.30 0.40
C SER A 81 11.29 -5.08 1.23
N PRO A 82 11.17 -4.99 2.56
CA PRO A 82 12.32 -4.89 3.47
C PRO A 82 13.46 -5.87 3.19
N TYR A 83 13.15 -7.15 2.93
CA TYR A 83 14.16 -8.17 2.63
C TYR A 83 14.97 -7.85 1.37
N HIS A 84 14.29 -7.63 0.25
CA HIS A 84 14.92 -7.26 -1.03
C HIS A 84 15.72 -5.98 -0.93
N PHE A 85 15.19 -4.97 -0.24
CA PHE A 85 15.93 -3.73 -0.01
C PHE A 85 17.23 -3.99 0.75
N ARG A 86 17.20 -4.82 1.79
CA ARG A 86 18.38 -5.20 2.55
C ARG A 86 19.38 -6.00 1.71
N GLN A 87 18.92 -6.94 0.89
CA GLN A 87 19.78 -7.68 -0.03
C GLN A 87 20.48 -6.75 -1.03
N GLN A 88 19.75 -5.83 -1.64
CA GLN A 88 20.32 -4.85 -2.58
C GLN A 88 21.31 -3.92 -1.88
N ALA A 89 20.95 -3.41 -0.69
CA ALA A 89 21.85 -2.58 0.12
C ALA A 89 23.16 -3.30 0.43
N SER A 90 23.13 -4.61 0.72
CA SER A 90 24.37 -5.37 0.98
C SER A 90 25.38 -5.37 -0.17
N GLN A 91 24.93 -5.05 -1.40
CA GLN A 91 25.77 -5.00 -2.59
C GLN A 91 26.38 -3.60 -2.85
N LEU A 92 25.94 -2.57 -2.12
CA LEU A 92 26.40 -1.19 -2.33
C LEU A 92 27.65 -0.90 -1.47
N LYS A 93 28.65 -0.25 -2.07
CA LYS A 93 29.93 0.04 -1.40
C LYS A 93 29.83 1.06 -0.27
N PHE A 94 28.92 2.02 -0.39
CA PHE A 94 28.79 3.17 0.54
C PHE A 94 27.56 3.09 1.45
N PHE A 95 26.72 2.07 1.27
CA PHE A 95 25.48 1.89 2.02
C PHE A 95 25.28 0.39 2.22
N ASN A 96 25.71 -0.17 3.34
CA ASN A 96 25.68 -1.62 3.54
C ASN A 96 24.51 -2.06 4.43
N ALA A 97 24.29 -3.37 4.55
CA ALA A 97 23.19 -3.93 5.34
C ALA A 97 23.26 -3.56 6.83
N GLN A 98 24.45 -3.35 7.42
CA GLN A 98 24.58 -2.91 8.81
C GLN A 98 24.13 -1.46 8.98
N GLU A 99 24.38 -0.62 7.97
CA GLU A 99 23.87 0.74 7.99
C GLU A 99 22.34 0.74 7.95
N VAL A 100 21.69 -0.12 7.16
CA VAL A 100 20.22 -0.28 7.15
C VAL A 100 19.67 -0.61 8.53
N ASP A 101 20.37 -1.44 9.32
CA ASP A 101 19.93 -1.80 10.68
C ASP A 101 19.91 -0.61 11.65
N SER A 102 20.61 0.49 11.32
CA SER A 102 20.55 1.74 12.10
C SER A 102 19.31 2.60 11.81
N TYR A 103 18.51 2.24 10.79
CA TYR A 103 17.36 3.03 10.38
C TYR A 103 16.15 2.65 11.21
N VAL A 104 15.33 3.64 11.55
CA VAL A 104 13.96 3.41 11.97
C VAL A 104 13.19 2.98 10.72
N SER A 105 12.94 1.68 10.57
CA SER A 105 12.13 1.16 9.47
C SER A 105 10.65 1.12 9.83
N VAL A 106 9.80 1.61 8.93
CA VAL A 106 8.39 1.88 9.20
C VAL A 106 7.51 1.36 8.07
N ALA A 107 6.42 0.69 8.43
CA ALA A 107 5.37 0.29 7.50
C ALA A 107 3.99 0.62 8.09
N VAL A 108 2.97 0.76 7.24
CA VAL A 108 1.58 0.93 7.68
C VAL A 108 0.83 -0.39 7.52
N THR A 109 0.13 -0.79 8.56
CA THR A 109 -0.84 -1.89 8.55
C THR A 109 -2.26 -1.34 8.66
N ARG A 110 -3.27 -2.12 8.26
CA ARG A 110 -4.68 -1.72 8.27
C ARG A 110 -5.52 -2.85 8.84
N ASN A 111 -6.66 -2.52 9.42
CA ASN A 111 -7.64 -3.52 9.82
C ASN A 111 -8.04 -4.40 8.62
N PRO A 112 -8.01 -5.74 8.74
CA PRO A 112 -8.24 -6.60 7.58
C PRO A 112 -9.60 -6.51 6.92
N TRP A 113 -10.64 -6.29 7.71
CA TRP A 113 -11.98 -6.11 7.19
C TRP A 113 -12.14 -4.77 6.49
N ASP A 114 -11.52 -3.70 7.00
CA ASP A 114 -11.51 -2.41 6.30
C ASP A 114 -10.73 -2.51 4.97
N TRP A 115 -9.60 -3.22 4.96
CA TRP A 115 -8.81 -3.44 3.75
C TRP A 115 -9.55 -4.21 2.67
N VAL A 116 -10.09 -5.39 3.00
CA VAL A 116 -10.80 -6.23 2.03
C VAL A 116 -12.00 -5.48 1.46
N LEU A 117 -12.76 -4.77 2.29
CA LEU A 117 -13.87 -3.95 1.80
C LEU A 117 -13.38 -2.79 0.91
N ALA A 118 -12.28 -2.12 1.27
CA ALA A 118 -11.72 -1.05 0.46
C ALA A 118 -11.25 -1.55 -0.92
N VAL A 119 -10.64 -2.73 -0.98
CA VAL A 119 -10.24 -3.39 -2.24
C VAL A 119 -11.47 -3.78 -3.04
N PHE A 120 -12.48 -4.39 -2.41
CA PHE A 120 -13.74 -4.71 -3.06
C PHE A 120 -14.36 -3.47 -3.69
N LEU A 121 -14.49 -2.37 -2.95
CA LEU A 121 -15.05 -1.12 -3.45
C LEU A 121 -14.19 -0.51 -4.55
N LYS A 122 -12.86 -0.59 -4.44
CA LYS A 122 -11.98 -0.15 -5.53
C LYS A 122 -12.24 -0.98 -6.79
N ASN A 123 -12.41 -2.28 -6.68
CA ASN A 123 -12.60 -3.13 -7.85
C ASN A 123 -14.02 -3.03 -8.40
N CYS A 124 -15.06 -3.20 -7.57
CA CYS A 124 -16.45 -3.31 -8.00
C CYS A 124 -17.18 -1.99 -8.23
N THR A 125 -16.58 -0.86 -7.85
CA THR A 125 -17.21 0.47 -8.07
C THR A 125 -16.31 1.42 -8.86
N THR A 126 -15.28 0.91 -9.54
CA THR A 126 -14.51 1.75 -10.48
C THR A 126 -15.19 1.89 -11.82
N LYS A 127 -14.75 2.90 -12.58
CA LYS A 127 -15.20 3.10 -13.95
C LYS A 127 -15.01 1.86 -14.82
N GLU A 128 -13.88 1.18 -14.67
CA GLU A 128 -13.53 -0.01 -15.44
C GLU A 128 -14.46 -1.18 -15.15
N CYS A 129 -14.80 -1.43 -13.88
CA CYS A 129 -15.73 -2.51 -13.54
C CYS A 129 -17.14 -2.24 -14.07
N LEU A 130 -17.66 -1.03 -13.86
CA LEU A 130 -18.97 -0.65 -14.39
C LEU A 130 -19.00 -0.68 -15.92
N TYR A 131 -17.89 -0.30 -16.56
CA TYR A 131 -17.75 -0.45 -18.01
C TYR A 131 -17.82 -1.92 -18.44
N ASN A 132 -17.09 -2.81 -17.76
CA ASN A 132 -17.10 -4.25 -18.05
C ASN A 132 -18.47 -4.89 -17.81
N GLU A 133 -19.20 -4.50 -16.74
CA GLU A 133 -20.58 -4.92 -16.50
C GLU A 133 -21.50 -4.49 -17.65
N VAL A 134 -21.39 -3.24 -18.10
CA VAL A 134 -22.16 -2.73 -19.24
C VAL A 134 -21.80 -3.46 -20.54
N LEU A 135 -20.53 -3.80 -20.78
CA LEU A 135 -20.13 -4.61 -21.93
C LEU A 135 -20.68 -6.04 -21.90
N GLN A 136 -20.77 -6.66 -20.71
CA GLN A 136 -21.37 -7.99 -20.57
C GLN A 136 -22.87 -7.99 -20.87
N ILE A 137 -23.56 -6.91 -20.52
CA ILE A 137 -25.00 -6.76 -20.73
C ILE A 137 -25.29 -6.30 -22.18
N CYS A 138 -24.49 -5.38 -22.72
CA CYS A 138 -24.69 -4.88 -24.06
C CYS A 138 -24.07 -5.81 -25.12
N ARG A 139 -24.94 -6.51 -25.86
CA ARG A 139 -24.56 -7.36 -27.00
C ARG A 139 -24.28 -6.58 -28.29
N ASP A 140 -24.46 -5.25 -28.29
CA ASP A 140 -24.23 -4.40 -29.46
C ASP A 140 -22.83 -3.77 -29.40
N PRO A 141 -21.94 -4.04 -30.37
CA PRO A 141 -20.64 -3.39 -30.49
C PRO A 141 -20.70 -1.86 -30.57
N LYS A 142 -21.85 -1.25 -30.86
CA LYS A 142 -22.03 0.21 -30.84
C LYS A 142 -22.12 0.79 -29.42
N CYS A 143 -22.33 -0.04 -28.39
CA CYS A 143 -22.29 0.37 -26.97
C CYS A 143 -20.88 0.68 -26.43
N ILE A 144 -19.82 0.48 -27.23
CA ILE A 144 -18.40 0.64 -26.84
C ILE A 144 -18.03 2.09 -26.40
N LYS A 145 -18.95 3.06 -26.49
CA LYS A 145 -18.73 4.43 -26.03
C LYS A 145 -19.15 4.72 -24.59
N TYR A 146 -19.72 3.75 -23.86
CA TYR A 146 -20.08 3.99 -22.47
C TYR A 146 -18.82 4.20 -21.63
N SER A 147 -18.74 5.27 -20.86
CA SER A 147 -17.73 5.44 -19.82
C SER A 147 -18.43 6.07 -18.63
N PRO A 148 -18.53 5.37 -17.50
CA PRO A 148 -19.24 5.90 -16.34
C PRO A 148 -18.55 7.18 -15.83
N SER A 149 -19.37 8.18 -15.53
CA SER A 149 -18.97 9.42 -14.89
C SER A 149 -18.52 9.18 -13.45
N ALA A 150 -17.77 10.13 -12.89
CA ALA A 150 -17.39 10.09 -11.48
C ALA A 150 -18.62 10.13 -10.56
N GLU A 151 -19.70 10.78 -11.00
CA GLU A 151 -20.96 10.86 -10.28
C GLU A 151 -21.67 9.51 -10.20
N GLU A 152 -21.74 8.76 -11.32
CA GLU A 152 -22.31 7.41 -11.37
C GLU A 152 -21.56 6.45 -10.45
N VAL A 153 -20.23 6.45 -10.51
CA VAL A 153 -19.36 5.69 -9.58
C VAL A 153 -19.68 6.06 -8.13
N GLY A 154 -19.75 7.37 -7.83
CA GLY A 154 -20.06 7.86 -6.50
C GLY A 154 -21.46 7.45 -6.02
N ARG A 155 -22.45 7.44 -6.92
CA ARG A 155 -23.83 7.01 -6.63
C ARG A 155 -23.86 5.53 -6.28
N HIS A 156 -23.15 4.69 -7.04
CA HIS A 156 -23.11 3.25 -6.80
C HIS A 156 -22.46 2.92 -5.45
N ARG A 157 -21.36 3.63 -5.12
CA ARG A 157 -20.76 3.55 -3.77
C ARG A 157 -21.75 3.94 -2.68
N ARG A 158 -22.47 5.05 -2.84
CA ARG A 158 -23.47 5.49 -1.83
C ARG A 158 -24.59 4.45 -1.66
N GLN A 159 -25.06 3.84 -2.74
CA GLN A 159 -26.06 2.77 -2.68
C GLN A 159 -25.54 1.55 -1.92
N PHE A 160 -24.29 1.14 -2.16
CA PHE A 160 -23.65 0.08 -1.38
C PHE A 160 -23.60 0.45 0.12
N PHE A 161 -23.18 1.66 0.46
CA PHE A 161 -23.10 2.08 1.87
C PHE A 161 -24.46 2.30 2.56
N ALA A 162 -25.56 2.35 1.79
CA ALA A 162 -26.92 2.50 2.31
C ALA A 162 -27.53 1.19 2.79
N THR A 163 -26.98 0.04 2.39
CA THR A 163 -27.47 -1.28 2.79
C THR A 163 -26.51 -1.95 3.77
N GLU A 164 -27.06 -2.59 4.80
CA GLU A 164 -26.30 -3.40 5.76
C GLU A 164 -26.25 -4.86 5.30
N ASN A 165 -25.25 -5.61 5.76
CA ASN A 165 -25.02 -7.03 5.44
C ASN A 165 -24.99 -7.34 3.93
N ASN A 166 -24.59 -6.37 3.13
CA ASN A 166 -24.53 -6.47 1.67
C ASN A 166 -23.16 -6.91 1.15
N PHE A 167 -22.16 -7.04 2.03
CA PHE A 167 -20.87 -7.63 1.73
C PHE A 167 -20.86 -9.09 2.16
N THR A 168 -21.04 -9.96 1.16
CA THR A 168 -21.24 -11.40 1.33
C THR A 168 -19.94 -12.19 1.20
N GLU A 169 -20.00 -13.47 1.53
CA GLU A 169 -18.93 -14.44 1.34
C GLU A 169 -18.45 -14.48 -0.12
N GLU A 170 -19.39 -14.39 -1.07
CA GLU A 170 -19.06 -14.36 -2.49
C GLU A 170 -18.23 -13.10 -2.84
N ASN A 171 -18.60 -11.95 -2.28
CA ASN A 171 -17.84 -10.71 -2.49
C ASN A 171 -16.43 -10.79 -1.87
N VAL A 172 -16.31 -11.36 -0.67
CA VAL A 172 -15.00 -11.60 -0.04
C VAL A 172 -14.17 -12.55 -0.89
N ARG A 173 -14.71 -13.71 -1.32
CA ARG A 173 -13.97 -14.67 -2.16
C ARG A 173 -13.51 -14.07 -3.48
N LYS A 174 -14.37 -13.27 -4.15
CA LYS A 174 -14.00 -12.54 -5.37
C LYS A 174 -12.84 -11.58 -5.10
N THR A 175 -12.90 -10.85 -3.99
CA THR A 175 -11.85 -9.90 -3.58
C THR A 175 -10.53 -10.60 -3.26
N LEU A 176 -10.56 -11.68 -2.48
CA LEU A 176 -9.38 -12.47 -2.15
C LEU A 176 -8.77 -13.12 -3.40
N ASN A 177 -9.59 -13.63 -4.32
CA ASN A 177 -9.10 -14.18 -5.58
C ASN A 177 -8.47 -13.09 -6.46
N TYR A 178 -9.07 -11.89 -6.53
CA TYR A 178 -8.46 -10.76 -7.21
C TYR A 178 -7.11 -10.41 -6.58
N LEU A 179 -7.04 -10.31 -5.25
CA LEU A 179 -5.81 -10.03 -4.53
C LEU A 179 -4.77 -11.11 -4.83
N HIS A 180 -5.14 -12.39 -4.74
CA HIS A 180 -4.25 -13.50 -5.08
C HIS A 180 -3.71 -13.39 -6.51
N LYS A 181 -4.58 -13.09 -7.50
CA LYS A 181 -4.14 -12.90 -8.89
C LYS A 181 -3.25 -11.69 -9.07
N ALA A 182 -3.58 -10.56 -8.44
CA ALA A 182 -2.78 -9.35 -8.50
C ALA A 182 -1.40 -9.58 -7.87
N TYR A 183 -1.35 -10.23 -6.70
CA TYR A 183 -0.11 -10.63 -6.06
C TYR A 183 0.66 -11.63 -6.93
N LYS A 184 0.02 -12.65 -7.48
CA LYS A 184 0.67 -13.64 -8.36
C LYS A 184 1.23 -13.05 -9.65
N ALA A 185 0.51 -12.11 -10.27
CA ALA A 185 0.98 -11.39 -11.45
C ALA A 185 2.18 -10.49 -11.15
N ASN A 186 2.25 -9.95 -9.93
CA ASN A 186 3.44 -9.26 -9.43
C ASN A 186 4.52 -10.23 -8.92
N ALA A 187 4.15 -11.47 -8.56
CA ALA A 187 5.04 -12.53 -8.10
C ALA A 187 5.75 -13.27 -9.25
N VAL A 188 5.85 -12.67 -10.45
CA VAL A 188 6.84 -13.09 -11.46
C VAL A 188 8.27 -13.05 -10.88
N GLU A 189 8.47 -12.35 -9.76
CA GLU A 189 9.69 -12.37 -8.96
C GLU A 189 9.78 -13.50 -7.89
N PHE A 190 8.69 -14.24 -7.57
CA PHE A 190 8.63 -15.20 -6.45
C PHE A 190 7.76 -16.44 -6.73
N PRO A 191 8.29 -17.45 -7.46
CA PRO A 191 7.52 -18.62 -7.90
C PRO A 191 7.08 -19.59 -6.78
N SER A 192 7.50 -19.39 -5.53
CA SER A 192 7.21 -20.30 -4.40
C SER A 192 5.98 -19.94 -3.56
N TRP A 193 5.38 -18.75 -3.72
CA TRP A 193 4.26 -18.31 -2.88
C TRP A 193 2.95 -19.06 -3.18
N ASP A 194 2.32 -19.62 -2.14
CA ASP A 194 1.03 -20.31 -2.21
C ASP A 194 0.07 -19.78 -1.14
N SER A 195 -0.86 -18.91 -1.54
CA SER A 195 -1.85 -18.34 -0.62
C SER A 195 -2.72 -19.36 0.11
N ALA A 196 -2.90 -20.56 -0.43
CA ALA A 196 -3.68 -21.61 0.22
C ALA A 196 -2.95 -22.21 1.43
N ARG A 197 -1.61 -22.14 1.43
CA ARG A 197 -0.76 -22.58 2.54
C ARG A 197 -0.31 -21.41 3.42
N GLU A 198 -0.17 -20.24 2.83
CA GLU A 198 0.56 -19.12 3.43
C GLU A 198 -0.37 -17.95 3.82
N GLY A 199 -1.64 -17.92 3.42
CA GLY A 199 -2.57 -16.83 3.79
C GLY A 199 -2.22 -15.47 3.16
N PHE A 200 -2.95 -14.42 3.54
CA PHE A 200 -2.74 -13.04 3.06
C PHE A 200 -2.05 -12.16 4.11
N SER A 201 -1.29 -11.16 3.65
CA SER A 201 -0.81 -10.04 4.48
C SER A 201 -1.23 -8.69 3.88
N GLN A 202 -1.72 -7.78 4.72
CA GLN A 202 -2.31 -6.47 4.39
C GLN A 202 -1.35 -5.52 3.68
N GLY A 203 -0.05 -5.64 3.97
CA GLY A 203 0.87 -4.53 3.76
C GLY A 203 2.11 -4.88 2.97
N ILE A 204 2.58 -6.11 3.05
CA ILE A 204 3.92 -6.43 2.56
C ILE A 204 3.74 -7.66 1.71
N SER A 205 3.83 -7.46 0.40
CA SER A 205 4.12 -8.58 -0.49
C SER A 205 5.28 -9.35 0.15
N TYR A 206 5.17 -10.67 0.18
CA TYR A 206 6.19 -11.62 0.64
C TYR A 206 6.11 -11.97 2.14
N LYS A 207 5.51 -13.13 2.41
CA LYS A 207 5.87 -13.97 3.57
C LYS A 207 7.21 -14.65 3.31
N ASP A 208 8.28 -13.88 3.17
CA ASP A 208 9.53 -14.42 3.71
C ASP A 208 9.43 -14.24 5.21
N ALA A 209 9.68 -15.32 5.97
CA ALA A 209 9.46 -15.43 7.41
C ALA A 209 10.08 -14.28 8.25
N ASP A 210 10.98 -13.50 7.65
CA ASP A 210 11.73 -12.44 8.32
C ASP A 210 11.17 -11.01 8.07
N HIS A 211 10.11 -10.81 7.29
CA HIS A 211 9.67 -9.46 6.90
C HIS A 211 9.21 -8.56 8.05
N TYR A 212 8.43 -9.09 8.99
CA TYR A 212 8.02 -8.31 10.17
C TYR A 212 9.22 -7.93 11.02
N SER A 213 10.22 -8.82 11.12
CA SER A 213 11.44 -8.58 11.89
C SER A 213 12.32 -7.46 11.33
N LEU A 214 12.19 -7.14 10.04
CA LEU A 214 12.94 -6.08 9.37
C LEU A 214 12.28 -4.70 9.47
N ILE A 215 11.07 -4.61 10.04
CA ILE A 215 10.36 -3.36 10.30
C ILE A 215 10.44 -3.04 11.79
N SER A 216 11.10 -1.93 12.15
CA SER A 216 11.21 -1.46 13.53
C SER A 216 9.89 -0.97 14.11
N HIS A 217 8.98 -0.48 13.25
CA HIS A 217 7.71 0.08 13.71
C HIS A 217 6.57 -0.09 12.68
N PHE A 218 5.49 -0.73 13.11
CA PHE A 218 4.25 -0.78 12.36
C PHE A 218 3.28 0.29 12.83
N ILE A 219 2.81 1.12 11.90
CA ILE A 219 1.77 2.10 12.14
C ILE A 219 0.42 1.48 11.79
N LYS A 220 -0.51 1.40 12.74
CA LYS A 220 -1.90 1.07 12.47
C LYS A 220 -2.58 2.25 11.76
N PHE A 221 -3.25 2.00 10.65
CA PHE A 221 -3.94 3.03 9.87
C PHE A 221 -4.99 3.79 10.71
N GLU A 222 -5.59 3.13 11.70
CA GLU A 222 -6.58 3.72 12.60
C GLU A 222 -5.97 4.80 13.50
N ASN A 223 -4.67 4.72 13.79
CA ASN A 223 -3.91 5.63 14.62
C ASN A 223 -2.83 6.37 13.82
N LEU A 224 -3.02 6.51 12.50
CA LEU A 224 -1.98 6.93 11.56
C LEU A 224 -1.24 8.19 12.00
N ASN A 225 -1.95 9.26 12.37
CA ASN A 225 -1.33 10.53 12.81
C ASN A 225 -0.46 10.36 14.06
N GLU A 226 -1.01 9.71 15.07
CA GLU A 226 -0.39 9.62 16.39
C GLU A 226 0.87 8.75 16.33
N SER A 227 0.74 7.55 15.77
CA SER A 227 1.88 6.64 15.59
C SER A 227 2.93 7.21 14.64
N PHE A 228 2.51 7.93 13.59
CA PHE A 228 3.47 8.61 12.72
C PHE A 228 4.24 9.72 13.44
N ASN A 229 3.59 10.52 14.29
CA ASN A 229 4.29 11.53 15.09
C ASN A 229 5.27 10.91 16.08
N GLN A 230 4.95 9.76 16.67
CA GLN A 230 5.90 9.01 17.51
C GLN A 230 7.13 8.56 16.72
N VAL A 231 6.96 8.15 15.46
CA VAL A 231 8.08 7.85 14.56
C VAL A 231 8.92 9.10 14.30
N LEU A 232 8.29 10.23 13.97
CA LEU A 232 8.99 11.49 13.72
C LEU A 232 9.84 11.91 14.91
N GLU A 233 9.28 11.87 16.12
CA GLU A 233 9.98 12.20 17.36
C GLU A 233 11.22 11.32 17.57
N ARG A 234 11.12 10.00 17.32
CA ARG A 234 12.24 9.06 17.44
C ARG A 234 13.41 9.38 16.50
N VAL A 235 13.12 9.91 15.32
CA VAL A 235 14.14 10.30 14.33
C VAL A 235 14.55 11.77 14.45
N GLY A 236 14.08 12.50 15.46
CA GLY A 236 14.42 13.91 15.69
C GLY A 236 13.71 14.89 14.75
N ILE A 237 12.61 14.49 14.12
CA ILE A 237 11.74 15.36 13.33
C ILE A 237 10.60 15.86 14.23
N PRO A 238 10.33 17.18 14.31
CA PRO A 238 9.19 17.69 15.07
C PRO A 238 7.87 17.07 14.56
N PRO A 239 6.89 16.76 15.43
CA PRO A 239 5.59 16.23 15.02
C PRO A 239 4.89 17.09 13.96
N ILE A 240 4.30 16.45 12.95
CA ILE A 240 3.62 17.13 11.84
C ILE A 240 2.28 16.46 11.61
N PRO A 241 1.16 17.19 11.76
CA PRO A 241 -0.15 16.62 11.49
C PRO A 241 -0.26 16.24 10.01
N LEU A 242 -0.69 15.01 9.74
CA LEU A 242 -0.98 14.60 8.36
C LEU A 242 -2.17 15.42 7.82
N SER A 243 -2.03 15.93 6.59
CA SER A 243 -2.96 16.88 5.96
C SER A 243 -4.41 16.40 5.82
N HIS A 244 -4.68 15.10 5.97
CA HIS A 244 -6.00 14.49 5.79
C HIS A 244 -6.67 14.00 7.10
N ASP A 245 -6.02 14.12 8.26
CA ASP A 245 -6.46 13.48 9.51
C ASP A 245 -7.56 14.21 10.30
N GLN A 246 -8.07 15.34 9.81
CA GLN A 246 -9.17 16.03 10.49
C GLN A 246 -10.53 15.34 10.32
N ASN A 247 -10.69 14.38 9.39
CA ASN A 247 -12.01 13.82 9.03
C ASN A 247 -12.28 12.37 9.47
N ASN A 248 -11.30 11.62 9.97
CA ASN A 248 -11.44 10.16 10.16
C ASN A 248 -11.60 9.68 11.61
N LYS A 249 -11.45 10.54 12.62
CA LYS A 249 -11.25 10.09 14.02
C LYS A 249 -12.39 9.28 14.66
N ASN A 250 -13.59 9.20 14.09
CA ASN A 250 -14.70 8.44 14.70
C ASN A 250 -15.71 7.82 13.72
N GLN A 251 -15.59 8.03 12.41
CA GLN A 251 -16.65 7.66 11.45
C GLN A 251 -16.38 6.41 10.62
N SER A 252 -15.13 5.96 10.43
CA SER A 252 -14.83 4.81 9.54
C SER A 252 -14.95 3.46 10.23
N GLN A 253 -14.47 3.32 11.47
CA GLN A 253 -14.50 2.04 12.22
C GLN A 253 -15.92 1.50 12.44
N LYS A 254 -16.92 2.36 12.60
CA LYS A 254 -18.34 1.95 12.73
C LYS A 254 -19.05 1.76 11.39
N LYS A 255 -18.46 2.20 10.27
CA LYS A 255 -19.14 2.17 8.97
C LYS A 255 -18.91 0.87 8.21
N TYR A 256 -17.74 0.23 8.28
CA TYR A 256 -17.52 -0.98 7.48
C TYR A 256 -18.19 -2.22 8.09
N SER A 257 -18.21 -2.35 9.42
CA SER A 257 -18.61 -3.58 10.10
C SER A 257 -20.07 -3.97 9.83
N LYS A 258 -20.96 -2.99 9.73
CA LYS A 258 -22.38 -3.20 9.38
C LYS A 258 -22.62 -3.76 7.98
N HIS A 259 -21.64 -3.72 7.08
CA HIS A 259 -21.78 -4.25 5.73
C HIS A 259 -21.49 -5.75 5.64
N TYR A 260 -20.74 -6.30 6.59
CA TYR A 260 -20.36 -7.70 6.55
C TYR A 260 -21.45 -8.62 7.09
N THR A 261 -21.86 -9.58 6.27
CA THR A 261 -22.50 -10.82 6.75
C THR A 261 -21.57 -11.58 7.70
N GLU A 262 -22.11 -12.41 8.61
CA GLU A 262 -21.29 -13.17 9.55
C GLU A 262 -20.25 -14.06 8.85
N GLY A 263 -20.65 -14.80 7.81
CA GLY A 263 -19.72 -15.66 7.07
C GLY A 263 -18.64 -14.87 6.33
N ALA A 264 -18.95 -13.66 5.81
CA ALA A 264 -17.95 -12.80 5.21
C ALA A 264 -16.88 -12.36 6.23
N ARG A 265 -17.27 -12.10 7.50
CA ARG A 265 -16.32 -11.73 8.56
C ARG A 265 -15.34 -12.86 8.83
N LYS A 266 -15.84 -14.08 9.01
CA LYS A 266 -15.04 -15.28 9.27
C LYS A 266 -14.07 -15.56 8.14
N LEU A 267 -14.50 -15.42 6.88
CA LEU A 267 -13.60 -15.61 5.74
C LEU A 267 -12.44 -14.61 5.70
N VAL A 268 -12.66 -13.35 6.08
CA VAL A 268 -11.57 -12.38 6.18
C VAL A 268 -10.65 -12.70 7.36
N GLU A 269 -11.24 -13.07 8.51
CA GLU A 269 -10.48 -13.47 9.70
C GLU A 269 -9.56 -14.66 9.42
N GLU A 270 -10.08 -15.71 8.79
CA GLU A 270 -9.32 -16.89 8.38
C GLU A 270 -8.22 -16.53 7.37
N ALA A 271 -8.53 -15.70 6.37
CA ALA A 271 -7.59 -15.31 5.33
C ALA A 271 -6.42 -14.46 5.85
N TYR A 272 -6.64 -13.67 6.91
CA TYR A 272 -5.69 -12.74 7.51
C TYR A 272 -5.34 -13.10 8.96
N ALA A 273 -5.51 -14.36 9.38
CA ALA A 273 -5.35 -14.79 10.78
C ALA A 273 -4.00 -14.37 11.38
N ALA A 274 -2.91 -14.48 10.60
CA ALA A 274 -1.58 -14.06 11.03
C ALA A 274 -1.48 -12.55 11.29
N ASP A 275 -2.09 -11.71 10.46
CA ASP A 275 -2.12 -10.26 10.69
C ASP A 275 -3.04 -9.90 11.86
N CYS A 276 -4.14 -10.64 12.04
CA CYS A 276 -5.02 -10.47 13.19
C CYS A 276 -4.29 -10.77 14.50
N GLU A 277 -3.51 -11.84 14.55
CA GLU A 277 -2.67 -12.20 15.70
C GLU A 277 -1.55 -11.18 15.92
N GLU A 278 -0.70 -10.95 14.91
CA GLU A 278 0.48 -10.07 14.99
C GLU A 278 0.10 -8.64 15.41
N PHE A 279 -0.96 -8.10 14.83
CA PHE A 279 -1.37 -6.72 15.07
C PHE A 279 -2.52 -6.60 16.06
N ASN A 280 -2.98 -7.69 16.68
CA ASN A 280 -4.12 -7.70 17.58
C ASN A 280 -5.33 -6.98 16.95
N TYR A 281 -5.71 -7.40 15.74
CA TYR A 281 -6.93 -6.94 15.09
C TYR A 281 -8.09 -7.86 15.43
N SER A 282 -9.22 -7.23 15.76
CA SER A 282 -10.51 -7.89 15.92
C SER A 282 -11.55 -7.17 15.07
N PHE A 283 -12.65 -7.86 14.77
CA PHE A 283 -13.79 -7.29 14.06
C PHE A 283 -14.52 -6.23 14.87
#